data_AF-A0A7L9S8N6-F1
#
_entry.id   AF-A0A7L9S8N6-F1
#
_cell.length_a   1.000
_cell.length_b   1.000
_cell.length_c   1.000
_cell.angle_alpha   90.00
_cell.angle_beta   90.00
_cell.angle_gamma   90.00
#
_symmetry.space_group_name_H-M   'P 1'
#
loop_
_entity.id
_entity.type
_entity.pdbx_description
1 polymer ?
#
loop_
_entity_poly.entity_id
_entity_poly.type
_entity_poly.pdbx_seq_one_letter_code
_entity_poly.pdbx_strand_id
1 'polypeptide(L)'
;MKKLTSFIGATLVALSSVVTFTTSAQGVSDSQVYQLLDKSGSTRAIESIPMQMQAMGQQLSLTAKDQQEHQEFMELLVNSMNTDEMLSQMLASIKKSMTSEDIEDVLAWLNSDIGERVVTAELKSAEPEFQQEFMMYAAQLQSTPPSQARKQVIMDLVEKSQMVDQGMNLITGIIKNMFDAVKSKTPEDQELASTLDSQLDMMTRSLRPAIEQQMILTSYYIYQDISNEDIATYTSFFEQPTGKKYITSMYDAVGVAMSSWGTNLMTDIVAKYDQDSESTE
;
A
#
# COMPACT_ATOMS: atom_id res chain seq x y z
N MET A 1 3.12 83.27 2.43
CA MET A 1 1.74 83.65 2.76
C MET A 1 0.85 83.10 1.65
N LYS A 2 -0.12 82.20 1.82
CA LYS A 2 -0.81 81.59 2.95
C LYS A 2 -1.14 80.14 2.55
N LYS A 3 -1.05 79.24 3.54
CA LYS A 3 -1.68 77.92 3.49
C LYS A 3 -3.20 78.07 3.66
N LEU A 4 -3.89 76.98 3.34
CA LEU A 4 -4.98 76.38 4.14
C LEU A 4 -6.34 77.09 4.15
N THR A 5 -7.36 76.43 3.58
CA THR A 5 -8.49 75.76 4.28
C THR A 5 -9.67 75.64 3.30
N SER A 6 -10.12 74.41 2.99
CA SER A 6 -11.42 73.84 3.43
C SER A 6 -12.58 74.25 2.47
N PHE A 7 -13.53 73.43 1.99
CA PHE A 7 -14.11 72.18 2.48
C PHE A 7 -15.01 71.57 1.37
N ILE A 8 -14.97 70.24 1.23
CA ILE A 8 -16.06 69.29 0.93
C ILE A 8 -16.98 69.49 -0.30
N GLY A 9 -17.01 68.47 -1.17
CA GLY A 9 -18.14 68.22 -2.06
C GLY A 9 -17.91 67.18 -3.16
N ALA A 10 -17.96 65.90 -2.81
CA ALA A 10 -18.35 64.76 -3.65
C ALA A 10 -17.62 64.48 -4.98
N THR A 11 -16.76 63.46 -4.99
CA THR A 11 -16.95 62.34 -5.94
C THR A 11 -16.33 61.05 -5.39
N LEU A 12 -17.19 60.05 -5.17
CA LEU A 12 -16.83 58.65 -4.93
C LEU A 12 -16.01 58.11 -6.09
N VAL A 13 -14.80 57.63 -5.82
CA VAL A 13 -14.28 56.39 -6.42
C VAL A 13 -13.57 55.64 -5.31
N ALA A 14 -14.25 54.62 -4.78
CA ALA A 14 -13.66 53.61 -3.93
C ALA A 14 -12.68 52.78 -4.78
N LEU A 15 -11.37 53.01 -4.62
CA LEU A 15 -10.37 52.01 -4.98
C LEU A 15 -10.37 50.96 -3.86
N SER A 16 -11.24 49.97 -4.01
CA SER A 16 -11.15 48.72 -3.28
C SER A 16 -9.94 47.96 -3.81
N SER A 17 -8.83 48.05 -3.11
CA SER A 17 -7.69 47.14 -3.31
C SER A 17 -8.16 45.74 -2.91
N VAL A 18 -8.66 44.97 -3.87
CA VAL A 18 -8.82 43.53 -3.70
C VAL A 18 -7.40 42.96 -3.63
N VAL A 19 -6.92 42.75 -2.41
CA VAL A 19 -5.80 41.85 -2.16
C VAL A 19 -6.36 40.46 -2.43
N THR A 20 -6.29 40.02 -3.68
CA THR A 20 -6.37 38.60 -4.00
C THR A 20 -5.15 37.98 -3.37
N PHE A 21 -5.32 37.36 -2.20
CA PHE A 21 -4.43 36.29 -1.79
C PHE A 21 -4.60 35.21 -2.84
N THR A 22 -3.71 35.20 -3.83
CA THR A 22 -3.41 33.96 -4.53
C THR A 22 -2.85 33.05 -3.44
N THR A 23 -3.69 32.20 -2.85
CA THR A 23 -3.24 30.95 -2.30
C THR A 23 -2.55 30.24 -3.46
N SER A 24 -1.25 30.44 -3.60
CA SER A 24 -0.42 29.49 -4.32
C SER A 24 -0.76 28.16 -3.67
N ALA A 25 -1.42 27.26 -4.41
CA ALA A 25 -1.56 25.88 -3.98
C ALA A 25 -0.14 25.39 -3.71
N GLN A 26 0.24 25.37 -2.44
CA GLN A 26 1.57 25.01 -2.01
C GLN A 26 1.64 23.52 -2.30
N GLY A 27 2.39 23.15 -3.34
CA GLY A 27 2.52 21.77 -3.76
C GLY A 27 2.91 20.90 -2.56
N VAL A 28 2.43 19.65 -2.57
CA VAL A 28 2.69 18.71 -1.48
C VAL A 28 4.20 18.61 -1.24
N SER A 29 4.62 18.87 0.00
CA SER A 29 6.03 18.76 0.39
C SER A 29 6.40 17.32 0.70
N ASP A 30 7.66 16.95 0.48
CA ASP A 30 8.17 15.61 0.80
C ASP A 30 7.99 15.31 2.29
N SER A 31 8.22 16.29 3.16
CA SER A 31 8.04 16.15 4.61
C SER A 31 6.61 15.78 5.02
N GLN A 32 5.60 16.33 4.35
CA GLN A 32 4.19 15.99 4.64
C GLN A 32 3.88 14.55 4.26
N VAL A 33 4.40 14.08 3.12
CA VAL A 33 4.19 12.69 2.69
C VAL A 33 4.97 11.71 3.55
N TYR A 34 6.21 12.04 3.93
CA TYR A 34 6.97 11.22 4.87
C TYR A 34 6.25 11.10 6.21
N GLN A 35 5.69 12.19 6.72
CA GLN A 35 4.90 12.16 7.95
C GLN A 35 3.68 11.24 7.79
N LEU A 36 2.99 11.30 6.64
CA LEU A 36 1.87 10.40 6.35
C LEU A 36 2.32 8.94 6.35
N LEU A 37 3.38 8.60 5.62
CA LEU A 37 3.91 7.24 5.50
C LEU A 37 4.37 6.65 6.85
N ASP A 38 4.98 7.49 7.69
CA ASP A 38 5.40 7.10 9.04
C ASP A 38 4.16 6.89 9.94
N LYS A 39 3.22 7.85 9.93
CA LYS A 39 2.01 7.81 10.76
C LYS A 39 1.03 6.73 10.36
N SER A 40 0.99 6.32 9.10
CA SER A 40 0.20 5.18 8.63
C SER A 40 0.85 3.83 8.94
N GLY A 41 2.10 3.82 9.44
CA GLY A 41 2.88 2.59 9.62
C GLY A 41 3.43 2.00 8.32
N SER A 42 3.23 2.67 7.17
CA SER A 42 3.65 2.15 5.87
C SER A 42 5.15 2.11 5.69
N THR A 43 5.90 3.05 6.30
CA THR A 43 7.36 3.00 6.33
C THR A 43 7.86 1.67 6.92
N ARG A 44 7.38 1.33 8.12
CA ARG A 44 7.75 0.08 8.80
C ARG A 44 7.26 -1.15 8.05
N ALA A 45 6.05 -1.09 7.48
CA ALA A 45 5.52 -2.19 6.69
C ALA A 45 6.45 -2.52 5.51
N ILE A 46 6.89 -1.51 4.74
CA ILE A 46 7.83 -1.69 3.61
C ILE A 46 9.20 -2.18 4.09
N GLU A 47 9.76 -1.57 5.14
CA GLU A 47 11.06 -1.95 5.71
C GLU A 47 11.06 -3.39 6.26
N SER A 48 9.91 -3.92 6.67
CA SER A 48 9.80 -5.29 7.17
C SER A 48 9.78 -6.37 6.07
N ILE A 49 9.45 -6.00 4.82
CA ILE A 49 9.23 -6.97 3.74
C ILE A 49 10.47 -7.85 3.49
N PRO A 50 11.71 -7.32 3.38
CA PRO A 50 12.89 -8.16 3.14
C PRO A 50 13.05 -9.28 4.19
N MET A 51 12.83 -8.94 5.46
CA MET A 51 12.90 -9.91 6.56
C MET A 51 11.79 -10.96 6.46
N GLN A 52 10.56 -10.55 6.17
CA GLN A 52 9.43 -11.48 5.98
C GLN A 52 9.65 -12.40 4.79
N MET A 53 10.17 -11.88 3.68
CA MET A 53 10.51 -12.69 2.50
C MET A 53 11.62 -13.68 2.80
N GLN A 54 12.64 -13.28 3.57
CA GLN A 54 13.69 -14.19 4.01
C GLN A 54 13.15 -15.31 4.90
N ALA A 55 12.28 -15.00 5.86
CA ALA A 55 11.64 -16.00 6.73
C ALA A 55 10.79 -16.98 5.92
N MET A 56 9.97 -16.47 4.99
CA MET A 56 9.19 -17.31 4.07
C MET A 56 10.09 -18.18 3.18
N GLY A 57 11.17 -17.61 2.65
CA GLY A 57 12.17 -18.32 1.87
C GLY A 57 12.79 -19.48 2.65
N GLN A 58 13.17 -19.27 3.91
CA GLN A 58 13.70 -20.33 4.76
C GLN A 58 12.68 -21.46 4.97
N GLN A 59 11.41 -21.13 5.20
CA GLN A 59 10.36 -22.14 5.34
C GLN A 59 10.18 -22.96 4.06
N LEU A 60 10.17 -22.31 2.89
CA LEU A 60 10.05 -23.00 1.60
C LEU A 60 11.28 -23.88 1.30
N SER A 61 12.48 -23.46 1.72
CA SER A 61 13.73 -24.19 1.49
C SER A 61 13.71 -25.60 2.10
N LEU A 62 12.98 -25.81 3.20
CA LEU A 62 12.82 -27.12 3.84
C LEU A 62 12.12 -28.15 2.95
N THR A 63 11.36 -27.68 1.96
CA THR A 63 10.62 -28.52 1.00
C THR A 63 11.14 -28.39 -0.43
N ALA A 64 12.19 -27.59 -0.64
CA ALA A 64 12.79 -27.40 -1.95
C ALA A 64 13.52 -28.66 -2.42
N LYS A 65 13.41 -28.95 -3.72
CA LYS A 65 14.14 -30.08 -4.35
C LYS A 65 15.64 -29.82 -4.38
N ASP A 66 16.02 -28.58 -4.64
CA ASP A 66 17.38 -28.08 -4.58
C ASP A 66 17.42 -26.92 -3.59
N GLN A 67 18.10 -27.13 -2.46
CA GLN A 67 18.21 -26.12 -1.42
C GLN A 67 19.17 -25.00 -1.80
N GLN A 68 20.19 -25.29 -2.61
CA GLN A 68 21.19 -24.31 -3.02
C GLN A 68 20.60 -23.36 -4.05
N GLU A 69 19.95 -23.88 -5.10
CA GLU A 69 19.27 -23.05 -6.10
C GLU A 69 18.19 -22.17 -5.46
N HIS A 70 17.44 -22.72 -4.50
CA HIS A 70 16.45 -21.96 -3.74
C HIS A 70 17.09 -20.84 -2.91
N GLN A 71 18.23 -21.10 -2.25
CA GLN A 71 18.96 -20.08 -1.49
C GLN A 71 19.50 -18.98 -2.39
N GLU A 72 20.12 -19.32 -3.51
CA GLU A 72 20.66 -18.35 -4.48
C GLU A 72 19.54 -17.46 -5.05
N PHE A 73 18.39 -18.04 -5.39
CA PHE A 73 17.22 -17.28 -5.83
C PHE A 73 16.68 -16.36 -4.73
N MET A 74 16.56 -16.84 -3.50
CA MET A 74 16.06 -16.02 -2.39
C MET A 74 17.01 -14.87 -2.04
N GLU A 75 18.33 -15.08 -2.13
CA GLU A 75 19.33 -14.01 -1.95
C GLU A 75 19.19 -12.94 -3.03
N LEU A 76 19.08 -13.33 -4.30
CA LEU A 76 18.84 -12.40 -5.41
C LEU A 76 17.53 -11.63 -5.19
N LEU A 77 16.48 -12.33 -4.82
CA LEU A 77 15.16 -11.77 -4.57
C LEU A 77 15.19 -10.73 -3.45
N VAL A 78 15.82 -11.03 -2.31
CA VAL A 78 15.91 -10.10 -1.18
C VAL A 78 16.85 -8.93 -1.49
N ASN A 79 17.98 -9.19 -2.16
CA ASN A 79 18.95 -8.14 -2.51
C ASN A 79 18.40 -7.13 -3.53
N SER A 80 17.50 -7.56 -4.41
CA SER A 80 16.81 -6.67 -5.35
C SER A 80 15.81 -5.71 -4.67
N MET A 81 15.45 -5.95 -3.40
CA MET A 81 14.55 -5.10 -2.63
C MET A 81 15.27 -3.88 -2.07
N ASN A 82 15.23 -2.77 -2.80
CA ASN A 82 15.68 -1.48 -2.29
C ASN A 82 14.51 -0.73 -1.62
N THR A 83 14.38 -0.86 -0.30
CA THR A 83 13.28 -0.24 0.47
C THR A 83 13.29 1.28 0.40
N ASP A 84 14.47 1.93 0.33
CA ASP A 84 14.59 3.39 0.17
C ASP A 84 14.03 3.85 -1.19
N GLU A 85 14.32 3.10 -2.25
CA GLU A 85 13.76 3.35 -3.58
C GLU A 85 12.24 3.14 -3.57
N MET A 86 11.77 2.06 -2.97
CA MET A 86 10.33 1.77 -2.84
C MET A 86 9.59 2.91 -2.11
N LEU A 87 10.13 3.40 -0.98
CA LEU A 87 9.56 4.53 -0.25
C LEU A 87 9.59 5.82 -1.07
N SER A 88 10.66 6.06 -1.84
CA SER A 88 10.76 7.21 -2.74
C SER A 88 9.71 7.16 -3.86
N GLN A 89 9.44 5.99 -4.42
CA GLN A 89 8.38 5.78 -5.41
C GLN A 89 6.98 5.98 -4.81
N MET A 90 6.75 5.48 -3.59
CA MET A 90 5.51 5.71 -2.86
C MET A 90 5.27 7.20 -2.64
N LEU A 91 6.30 7.92 -2.20
CA LEU A 91 6.25 9.36 -1.98
C LEU A 91 5.87 10.10 -3.27
N ALA A 92 6.51 9.77 -4.39
CA ALA A 92 6.21 10.37 -5.68
C ALA A 92 4.76 10.08 -6.14
N SER A 93 4.27 8.86 -5.90
CA SER A 93 2.89 8.47 -6.21
C SER A 93 1.87 9.28 -5.41
N ILE A 94 2.06 9.39 -4.09
CA ILE A 94 1.15 10.12 -3.19
C ILE A 94 1.12 11.62 -3.54
N LYS A 95 2.26 12.23 -3.86
CA LYS A 95 2.32 13.65 -4.29
C LYS A 95 1.51 13.93 -5.56
N LYS A 96 1.29 12.91 -6.39
CA LYS A 96 0.52 13.01 -7.63
C LYS A 96 -0.99 12.83 -7.39
N SER A 97 -1.37 12.02 -6.39
CA SER A 97 -2.78 11.67 -6.14
C SER A 97 -3.44 12.51 -5.04
N MET A 98 -2.66 13.07 -4.11
CA MET A 98 -3.15 13.82 -2.96
C MET A 98 -2.69 15.28 -2.98
N THR A 99 -3.50 16.17 -2.41
CA THR A 99 -3.17 17.56 -2.10
C THR A 99 -2.69 17.69 -0.66
N SER A 100 -2.11 18.83 -0.32
CA SER A 100 -1.66 19.11 1.05
C SER A 100 -2.82 19.06 2.06
N GLU A 101 -3.99 19.55 1.65
CA GLU A 101 -5.23 19.51 2.46
C GLU A 101 -5.67 18.05 2.70
N ASP A 102 -5.67 17.20 1.67
CA ASP A 102 -6.02 15.79 1.85
C ASP A 102 -5.08 15.10 2.85
N ILE A 103 -3.78 15.39 2.79
CA ILE A 103 -2.78 14.80 3.69
C ILE A 103 -2.97 15.30 5.12
N GLU A 104 -3.23 16.59 5.30
CA GLU A 104 -3.49 17.18 6.61
C GLU A 104 -4.74 16.59 7.27
N ASP A 105 -5.82 16.40 6.51
CA ASP A 105 -7.05 15.77 7.02
C ASP A 105 -6.81 14.31 7.45
N VAL A 106 -6.06 13.55 6.66
CA VAL A 106 -5.71 12.17 6.99
C VAL A 106 -4.81 12.12 8.22
N LEU A 107 -3.80 12.99 8.30
CA LEU A 107 -2.92 13.08 9.46
C LEU A 107 -3.70 13.46 10.72
N ALA A 108 -4.68 14.35 10.63
CA ALA A 108 -5.55 14.69 11.75
C ALA A 108 -6.33 13.46 12.24
N TRP A 109 -6.83 12.62 11.33
CA TRP A 109 -7.49 11.37 11.67
C TRP A 109 -6.52 10.34 12.28
N LEU A 110 -5.34 10.15 11.70
CA LEU A 110 -4.32 9.20 12.18
C LEU A 110 -3.78 9.58 13.57
N ASN A 111 -3.74 10.88 13.90
CA ASN A 111 -3.33 11.37 15.23
C ASN A 111 -4.48 11.36 16.27
N SER A 112 -5.66 10.84 15.92
CA SER A 112 -6.72 10.60 16.92
C SER A 112 -6.39 9.37 17.78
N ASP A 113 -6.97 9.29 18.98
CA ASP A 113 -6.79 8.14 19.88
C ASP A 113 -7.11 6.79 19.19
N ILE A 114 -8.16 6.77 18.37
CA ILE A 114 -8.52 5.58 17.61
C ILE A 114 -7.53 5.29 16.48
N GLY A 115 -7.08 6.32 15.74
CA GLY A 115 -6.10 6.19 14.67
C GLY A 115 -4.79 5.58 15.19
N GLU A 116 -4.27 6.09 16.30
CA GLU A 116 -3.04 5.57 16.91
C GLU A 116 -3.18 4.11 17.38
N ARG A 117 -4.31 3.75 18.00
CA ARG A 117 -4.57 2.36 18.43
C ARG A 117 -4.68 1.40 17.25
N VAL A 118 -5.35 1.81 16.17
CA VAL A 118 -5.50 1.01 14.94
C VAL A 118 -4.15 0.81 14.27
N VAL A 119 -3.37 1.87 14.04
CA VAL A 119 -2.04 1.76 13.41
C VAL A 119 -1.11 0.90 14.27
N THR A 120 -1.16 1.05 15.60
CA THR A 120 -0.38 0.19 16.52
C THR A 120 -0.77 -1.28 16.37
N ALA A 121 -2.06 -1.58 16.21
CA ALA A 121 -2.54 -2.93 15.98
C ALA A 121 -2.10 -3.48 14.61
N GLU A 122 -2.20 -2.68 13.54
CA GLU A 122 -1.81 -3.05 12.18
C GLU A 122 -0.32 -3.33 12.06
N LEU A 123 0.52 -2.59 12.80
CA LEU A 123 1.96 -2.81 12.84
C LEU A 123 2.36 -4.18 13.39
N LYS A 124 1.47 -4.91 14.08
CA LYS A 124 1.70 -6.32 14.45
C LYS A 124 2.02 -7.17 13.21
N SER A 125 1.50 -6.81 12.03
CA SER A 125 1.79 -7.51 10.76
C SER A 125 3.22 -7.32 10.25
N ALA A 126 3.95 -6.33 10.76
CA ALA A 126 5.34 -6.06 10.43
C ALA A 126 6.33 -6.74 11.40
N GLU A 127 5.84 -7.32 12.50
CA GLU A 127 6.69 -7.95 13.52
C GLU A 127 7.19 -9.33 13.08
N PRO A 128 8.43 -9.73 13.45
CA PRO A 128 9.00 -11.03 13.08
C PRO A 128 8.15 -12.23 13.55
N GLU A 129 7.53 -12.12 14.71
CA GLU A 129 6.73 -13.16 15.34
C GLU A 129 5.31 -13.28 14.74
N PHE A 130 4.91 -12.34 13.88
CA PHE A 130 3.54 -12.25 13.35
C PHE A 130 3.01 -13.58 12.83
N GLN A 131 3.78 -14.29 12.00
CA GLN A 131 3.32 -15.55 11.40
C GLN A 131 3.06 -16.63 12.45
N GLN A 132 3.93 -16.73 13.47
CA GLN A 132 3.76 -17.71 14.54
C GLN A 132 2.52 -17.38 15.39
N GLU A 133 2.40 -16.13 15.82
CA GLU A 133 1.28 -15.69 16.67
C GLU A 133 -0.06 -15.77 15.92
N PHE A 134 -0.06 -15.39 14.64
CA PHE A 134 -1.23 -15.49 13.77
C PHE A 134 -1.69 -16.94 13.61
N MET A 135 -0.79 -17.89 13.39
CA MET A 135 -1.13 -19.32 13.32
C MET A 135 -1.71 -19.85 14.63
N MET A 136 -1.14 -19.45 15.78
CA MET A 136 -1.67 -19.82 17.09
C MET A 136 -3.08 -19.26 17.31
N TYR A 137 -3.30 -18.00 16.95
CA TYR A 137 -4.61 -17.36 17.03
C TYR A 137 -5.63 -18.01 16.11
N ALA A 138 -5.25 -18.32 14.86
CA ALA A 138 -6.12 -19.00 13.90
C ALA A 138 -6.55 -20.39 14.40
N ALA A 139 -5.66 -21.13 15.09
CA ALA A 139 -6.02 -22.38 15.74
C ALA A 139 -6.99 -22.17 16.92
N GLN A 140 -6.78 -21.11 17.72
CA GLN A 140 -7.67 -20.77 18.82
C GLN A 140 -9.09 -20.43 18.34
N LEU A 141 -9.23 -19.73 17.21
CA LEU A 141 -10.53 -19.38 16.62
C LEU A 141 -11.39 -20.60 16.29
N GLN A 142 -10.79 -21.76 16.01
CA GLN A 142 -11.55 -23.00 15.79
C GLN A 142 -12.27 -23.47 17.07
N SER A 143 -11.67 -23.22 18.24
CA SER A 143 -12.24 -23.59 19.54
C SER A 143 -13.04 -22.46 20.16
N THR A 144 -12.76 -21.21 19.82
CA THR A 144 -13.43 -20.01 20.33
C THR A 144 -13.79 -19.09 19.15
N PRO A 145 -14.87 -19.41 18.42
CA PRO A 145 -15.28 -18.62 17.27
C PRO A 145 -15.69 -17.21 17.70
N PRO A 146 -15.49 -16.19 16.83
CA PRO A 146 -15.90 -14.82 17.13
C PRO A 146 -17.41 -14.72 17.36
N SER A 147 -17.82 -13.78 18.21
CA SER A 147 -19.24 -13.46 18.37
C SER A 147 -19.84 -12.96 17.06
N GLN A 148 -21.16 -13.09 16.88
CA GLN A 148 -21.83 -12.62 15.66
C GLN A 148 -21.60 -11.12 15.42
N ALA A 149 -21.59 -10.32 16.49
CA ALA A 149 -21.29 -8.89 16.40
C ALA A 149 -19.86 -8.64 15.89
N ARG A 150 -18.87 -9.40 16.38
CA ARG A 150 -17.48 -9.29 15.91
C ARG A 150 -17.34 -9.69 14.44
N LYS A 151 -18.05 -10.75 14.02
CA LYS A 151 -18.05 -11.16 12.60
C LYS A 151 -18.56 -10.05 11.70
N GLN A 152 -19.68 -9.42 12.06
CA GLN A 152 -20.28 -8.36 11.26
C GLN A 152 -19.34 -7.17 11.10
N VAL A 153 -18.79 -6.64 12.19
CA VAL A 153 -17.91 -5.45 12.11
C VAL A 153 -16.63 -5.70 11.33
N ILE A 154 -16.09 -6.92 11.36
CA ILE A 154 -14.90 -7.29 10.58
C ILE A 154 -15.24 -7.47 9.10
N MET A 155 -16.39 -8.09 8.78
CA MET A 155 -16.85 -8.19 7.40
C MET A 155 -17.11 -6.80 6.80
N ASP A 156 -17.75 -5.91 7.56
CA ASP A 156 -17.98 -4.53 7.16
C ASP A 156 -16.66 -3.79 6.94
N LEU A 157 -15.68 -3.96 7.83
CA LEU A 157 -14.34 -3.40 7.65
C LEU A 157 -13.71 -3.86 6.32
N VAL A 158 -13.66 -5.17 6.08
CA VAL A 158 -13.04 -5.76 4.88
C VAL A 158 -13.74 -5.28 3.60
N GLU A 159 -15.07 -5.16 3.62
CA GLU A 159 -15.85 -4.66 2.49
C GLU A 159 -15.61 -3.17 2.24
N LYS A 160 -15.79 -2.32 3.26
CA LYS A 160 -15.77 -0.85 3.10
C LYS A 160 -14.37 -0.28 2.89
N SER A 161 -13.34 -0.93 3.42
CA SER A 161 -11.93 -0.59 3.16
C SER A 161 -11.43 -1.13 1.81
N GLN A 162 -12.25 -1.92 1.10
CA GLN A 162 -11.92 -2.55 -0.18
C GLN A 162 -10.65 -3.43 -0.13
N MET A 163 -10.32 -3.99 1.03
CA MET A 163 -9.11 -4.82 1.23
C MET A 163 -8.99 -5.94 0.20
N VAL A 164 -10.11 -6.59 -0.15
CA VAL A 164 -10.11 -7.70 -1.12
C VAL A 164 -9.80 -7.18 -2.53
N ASP A 165 -10.47 -6.13 -2.98
CA ASP A 165 -10.25 -5.58 -4.33
C ASP A 165 -8.82 -5.08 -4.49
N GLN A 166 -8.31 -4.39 -3.48
CA GLN A 166 -6.97 -3.81 -3.52
C GLN A 166 -5.88 -4.87 -3.42
N GLY A 167 -6.04 -5.87 -2.54
CA GLY A 167 -5.17 -7.04 -2.50
C GLY A 167 -5.16 -7.80 -3.83
N MET A 168 -6.32 -7.96 -4.47
CA MET A 168 -6.42 -8.58 -5.79
C MET A 168 -5.75 -7.74 -6.88
N ASN A 169 -5.91 -6.43 -6.87
CA ASN A 169 -5.26 -5.53 -7.83
C ASN A 169 -3.73 -5.61 -7.73
N LEU A 170 -3.18 -5.67 -6.50
CA LEU A 170 -1.75 -5.84 -6.29
C LEU A 170 -1.24 -7.18 -6.86
N ILE A 171 -1.88 -8.30 -6.48
CA ILE A 171 -1.47 -9.64 -6.91
C ILE A 171 -1.58 -9.77 -8.44
N THR A 172 -2.72 -9.36 -9.01
CA THR A 172 -2.95 -9.46 -10.45
C THR A 172 -2.06 -8.51 -11.24
N GLY A 173 -1.76 -7.32 -10.70
CA GLY A 173 -0.80 -6.38 -11.30
C GLY A 173 0.59 -6.98 -11.43
N ILE A 174 1.10 -7.63 -10.37
CA ILE A 174 2.40 -8.32 -10.40
C ILE A 174 2.42 -9.42 -11.46
N ILE A 175 1.43 -10.31 -11.47
CA ILE A 175 1.36 -11.42 -12.43
C ILE A 175 1.19 -10.91 -13.86
N LYS A 176 0.36 -9.88 -14.05
CA LYS A 176 0.16 -9.24 -15.36
C LYS A 176 1.48 -8.66 -15.89
N ASN A 177 2.24 -7.94 -15.06
CA ASN A 177 3.54 -7.39 -15.46
C ASN A 177 4.51 -8.51 -15.89
N MET A 178 4.54 -9.64 -15.18
CA MET A 178 5.34 -10.81 -15.58
C MET A 178 4.89 -11.37 -16.94
N PHE A 179 3.57 -11.53 -17.15
CA PHE A 179 3.03 -12.02 -18.42
C PHE A 179 3.28 -11.06 -19.58
N ASP A 180 3.14 -9.76 -19.35
CA ASP A 180 3.43 -8.72 -20.34
C ASP A 180 4.92 -8.73 -20.73
N ALA A 181 5.83 -8.97 -19.78
CA ALA A 181 7.25 -9.14 -20.07
C ALA A 181 7.51 -10.37 -20.97
N VAL A 182 6.84 -11.51 -20.73
CA VAL A 182 6.94 -12.70 -21.59
C VAL A 182 6.38 -12.39 -22.99
N LYS A 183 5.16 -11.81 -23.08
CA LYS A 183 4.52 -11.45 -24.35
C LYS A 183 5.37 -10.49 -25.18
N SER A 184 6.09 -9.57 -24.54
CA SER A 184 6.97 -8.63 -25.23
C SER A 184 8.16 -9.31 -25.94
N LYS A 185 8.57 -10.50 -25.48
CA LYS A 185 9.65 -11.29 -26.10
C LYS A 185 9.17 -12.15 -27.27
N THR A 186 7.86 -12.41 -27.38
CA THR A 186 7.23 -13.22 -28.44
C THR A 186 5.97 -12.53 -28.99
N PRO A 187 6.07 -11.32 -29.53
CA PRO A 187 4.90 -10.50 -29.90
C PRO A 187 4.04 -11.10 -31.03
N GLU A 188 4.62 -11.98 -31.86
CA GLU A 188 3.93 -12.71 -32.92
C GLU A 188 3.06 -13.86 -32.42
N ASP A 189 3.29 -14.35 -31.20
CA ASP A 189 2.56 -15.48 -30.62
C ASP A 189 1.25 -15.04 -29.96
N GLN A 190 0.24 -14.81 -30.80
CA GLN A 190 -1.09 -14.41 -30.36
C GLN A 190 -1.81 -15.50 -29.55
N GLU A 191 -1.47 -16.78 -29.77
CA GLU A 191 -2.06 -17.90 -29.04
C GLU A 191 -1.55 -17.93 -27.59
N LEU A 192 -0.24 -17.76 -27.40
CA LEU A 192 0.37 -17.61 -26.09
C LEU A 192 -0.22 -16.39 -25.35
N ALA A 193 -0.33 -15.24 -26.02
CA ALA A 193 -0.88 -14.03 -25.41
C ALA A 193 -2.31 -14.26 -24.88
N SER A 194 -3.18 -14.86 -25.71
CA SER A 194 -4.56 -15.21 -25.34
C SER A 194 -4.62 -16.22 -24.19
N THR A 195 -3.71 -17.18 -24.17
CA THR A 195 -3.60 -18.20 -23.11
C THR A 195 -3.22 -17.58 -21.78
N LEU A 196 -2.23 -16.69 -21.75
CA LEU A 196 -1.79 -16.00 -20.54
C LEU A 196 -2.88 -15.08 -19.97
N ASP A 197 -3.58 -14.34 -20.82
CA ASP A 197 -4.68 -13.47 -20.39
C ASP A 197 -5.83 -14.32 -19.80
N SER A 198 -6.20 -15.44 -20.46
CA SER A 198 -7.21 -16.37 -19.95
C SER A 198 -6.81 -17.02 -18.63
N GLN A 199 -5.52 -17.33 -18.45
CA GLN A 199 -4.98 -17.90 -17.23
C GLN A 199 -5.04 -16.90 -16.07
N LEU A 200 -4.68 -15.64 -16.32
CA LEU A 200 -4.80 -14.57 -15.34
C LEU A 200 -6.25 -14.39 -14.87
N ASP A 201 -7.21 -14.39 -15.81
CA ASP A 201 -8.64 -14.28 -15.48
C ASP A 201 -9.17 -15.46 -14.67
N MET A 202 -8.70 -16.67 -14.95
CA MET A 202 -9.06 -17.87 -14.19
C MET A 202 -8.48 -17.81 -12.78
N MET A 203 -7.20 -17.46 -12.64
CA MET A 203 -6.53 -17.30 -11.35
C MET A 203 -7.17 -16.21 -10.51
N THR A 204 -7.49 -15.07 -11.10
CA THR A 204 -8.14 -13.95 -10.40
C THR A 204 -9.46 -14.38 -9.78
N ARG A 205 -10.29 -15.12 -10.54
CA ARG A 205 -11.58 -15.63 -10.07
C ARG A 205 -11.44 -16.70 -8.99
N SER A 206 -10.44 -17.57 -9.08
CA SER A 206 -10.23 -18.65 -8.11
C SER A 206 -9.59 -18.17 -6.80
N LEU A 207 -8.73 -17.14 -6.87
CA LEU A 207 -8.01 -16.60 -5.71
C LEU A 207 -8.87 -15.68 -4.86
N ARG A 208 -9.84 -14.97 -5.45
CA ARG A 208 -10.64 -13.96 -4.73
C ARG A 208 -11.26 -14.48 -3.42
N PRO A 209 -11.93 -15.64 -3.37
CA PRO A 209 -12.49 -16.16 -2.11
C PRO A 209 -11.40 -16.49 -1.06
N ALA A 210 -10.23 -16.96 -1.50
CA ALA A 210 -9.12 -17.26 -0.61
C ALA A 210 -8.53 -15.97 0.00
N ILE A 211 -8.39 -14.92 -0.82
CA ILE A 211 -7.94 -13.60 -0.35
C ILE A 211 -8.96 -12.99 0.61
N GLU A 212 -10.26 -13.05 0.30
CA GLU A 212 -11.31 -12.56 1.20
C GLU A 212 -11.26 -13.27 2.56
N GLN A 213 -11.17 -14.61 2.56
CA GLN A 213 -11.07 -15.38 3.78
C GLN A 213 -9.79 -15.05 4.58
N GLN A 214 -8.67 -14.84 3.90
CA GLN A 214 -7.40 -14.46 4.52
C GLN A 214 -7.47 -13.06 5.15
N MET A 215 -8.08 -12.09 4.46
CA MET A 215 -8.25 -10.72 4.97
C MET A 215 -9.14 -10.70 6.21
N ILE A 216 -10.24 -11.47 6.20
CA ILE A 216 -11.12 -11.62 7.37
C ILE A 216 -10.37 -12.26 8.55
N LEU A 217 -9.64 -13.36 8.31
CA LEU A 217 -8.91 -14.06 9.35
C LEU A 217 -7.81 -13.19 9.97
N THR A 218 -7.05 -12.50 9.13
CA THR A 218 -6.00 -11.56 9.54
C THR A 218 -6.58 -10.39 10.32
N SER A 219 -7.73 -9.86 9.90
CA SER A 219 -8.42 -8.78 10.61
C SER A 219 -8.87 -9.19 12.01
N TYR A 220 -9.32 -10.43 12.23
CA TYR A 220 -9.62 -10.89 13.60
C TYR A 220 -8.39 -10.83 14.50
N TYR A 221 -7.23 -11.21 13.98
CA TYR A 221 -5.98 -11.21 14.75
C TYR A 221 -5.47 -9.79 15.03
N ILE A 222 -5.37 -8.96 13.98
CA ILE A 222 -4.87 -7.59 14.08
C ILE A 222 -5.73 -6.79 15.07
N TYR A 223 -7.06 -6.84 14.92
CA TYR A 223 -7.99 -6.03 15.71
C TYR A 223 -8.55 -6.76 16.95
N GLN A 224 -7.90 -7.82 17.43
CA GLN A 224 -8.41 -8.63 18.54
C GLN A 224 -8.63 -7.80 19.82
N ASP A 225 -7.79 -6.79 20.06
CA ASP A 225 -7.81 -5.91 21.24
C ASP A 225 -8.61 -4.61 21.02
N ILE A 226 -9.15 -4.39 19.80
CA ILE A 226 -9.90 -3.18 19.45
C ILE A 226 -11.40 -3.46 19.63
N SER A 227 -12.13 -2.54 20.26
CA SER A 227 -13.57 -2.71 20.50
C SER A 227 -14.37 -2.75 19.18
N ASN A 228 -15.54 -3.38 19.17
CA ASN A 228 -16.40 -3.39 17.98
C ASN A 228 -16.81 -1.96 17.54
N GLU A 229 -17.00 -1.05 18.50
CA GLU A 229 -17.40 0.34 18.24
C GLU A 229 -16.23 1.15 17.66
N ASP A 230 -15.01 0.90 18.13
CA ASP A 230 -13.81 1.47 17.53
C ASP A 230 -13.61 0.92 16.11
N ILE A 231 -13.75 -0.38 15.87
CA ILE A 231 -13.66 -0.92 14.48
C ILE A 231 -14.71 -0.27 13.59
N ALA A 232 -15.96 -0.11 14.04
CA ALA A 232 -17.00 0.55 13.26
C ALA A 232 -16.64 2.02 12.94
N THR A 233 -16.05 2.73 13.90
CA THR A 233 -15.57 4.11 13.70
C THR A 233 -14.45 4.15 12.67
N TYR A 234 -13.50 3.20 12.73
CA TYR A 234 -12.46 3.06 11.71
C TYR A 234 -13.03 2.74 10.33
N THR A 235 -13.97 1.80 10.24
CA THR A 235 -14.68 1.47 8.99
C THR A 235 -15.36 2.70 8.40
N SER A 236 -15.99 3.54 9.22
CA SER A 236 -16.69 4.75 8.76
C SER A 236 -15.76 5.79 8.14
N PHE A 237 -14.47 5.83 8.55
CA PHE A 237 -13.49 6.71 7.94
C PHE A 237 -13.31 6.39 6.45
N PHE A 238 -13.24 5.10 6.07
CA PHE A 238 -13.12 4.67 4.68
C PHE A 238 -14.37 4.91 3.84
N GLU A 239 -15.50 5.24 4.45
CA GLU A 239 -16.70 5.64 3.70
C GLU A 239 -16.67 7.12 3.28
N GLN A 240 -15.87 7.93 3.99
CA GLN A 240 -15.71 9.36 3.74
C GLN A 240 -14.84 9.62 2.50
N PRO A 241 -15.03 10.76 1.80
CA PRO A 241 -14.20 11.12 0.65
C PRO A 241 -12.69 11.11 0.96
N THR A 242 -12.30 11.64 2.12
CA THR A 242 -10.91 11.67 2.58
C THR A 242 -10.35 10.26 2.79
N GLY A 243 -11.08 9.38 3.49
CA GLY A 243 -10.64 8.00 3.72
C GLY A 243 -10.56 7.17 2.45
N LYS A 244 -11.50 7.33 1.50
CA LYS A 244 -11.44 6.68 0.18
C LYS A 244 -10.22 7.11 -0.62
N LYS A 245 -9.94 8.41 -0.63
CA LYS A 245 -8.78 8.96 -1.34
C LYS A 245 -7.47 8.52 -0.71
N TYR A 246 -7.41 8.50 0.61
CA TYR A 246 -6.28 7.96 1.37
C TYR A 246 -6.02 6.50 1.01
N ILE A 247 -6.99 5.61 1.20
CA ILE A 247 -6.77 4.18 1.02
C ILE A 247 -6.41 3.84 -0.44
N THR A 248 -7.06 4.50 -1.41
CA THR A 248 -6.72 4.33 -2.83
C THR A 248 -5.31 4.81 -3.14
N SER A 249 -4.92 5.99 -2.64
CA SER A 249 -3.58 6.54 -2.87
C SER A 249 -2.49 5.67 -2.24
N MET A 250 -2.75 5.11 -1.06
CA MET A 250 -1.81 4.21 -0.39
C MET A 250 -1.62 2.90 -1.16
N TYR A 251 -2.71 2.26 -1.61
CA TYR A 251 -2.60 1.04 -2.41
C TYR A 251 -1.94 1.28 -3.77
N ASP A 252 -2.26 2.39 -4.44
CA ASP A 252 -1.60 2.77 -5.69
C ASP A 252 -0.09 2.99 -5.48
N ALA A 253 0.28 3.67 -4.39
CA ALA A 253 1.68 3.88 -4.03
C ALA A 253 2.43 2.57 -3.78
N VAL A 254 1.84 1.64 -3.02
CA VAL A 254 2.41 0.29 -2.81
C VAL A 254 2.52 -0.45 -4.14
N GLY A 255 1.51 -0.38 -5.00
CA GLY A 255 1.52 -1.02 -6.33
C GLY A 255 2.66 -0.52 -7.22
N VAL A 256 2.92 0.79 -7.21
CA VAL A 256 4.06 1.38 -7.93
C VAL A 256 5.39 0.87 -7.35
N ALA A 257 5.55 0.86 -6.03
CA ALA A 257 6.76 0.37 -5.38
C ALA A 257 7.03 -1.11 -5.70
N MET A 258 6.01 -1.97 -5.62
CA MET A 258 6.13 -3.40 -5.95
C MET A 258 6.45 -3.63 -7.43
N SER A 259 5.86 -2.82 -8.32
CA SER A 259 6.16 -2.92 -9.76
C SER A 259 7.59 -2.50 -10.07
N SER A 260 8.10 -1.47 -9.38
CA SER A 260 9.51 -1.03 -9.48
C SER A 260 10.45 -2.14 -9.02
N TRP A 261 10.20 -2.71 -7.84
CA TRP A 261 10.97 -3.83 -7.32
C TRP A 261 10.97 -5.03 -8.27
N GLY A 262 9.80 -5.44 -8.78
CA GLY A 262 9.69 -6.56 -9.73
C GLY A 262 10.47 -6.32 -11.03
N THR A 263 10.57 -5.06 -11.47
CA THR A 263 11.39 -4.69 -12.64
C THR A 263 12.89 -4.84 -12.33
N ASN A 264 13.34 -4.35 -11.17
CA ASN A 264 14.74 -4.47 -10.74
C ASN A 264 15.15 -5.95 -10.58
N LEU A 265 14.31 -6.77 -9.95
CA LEU A 265 14.53 -8.21 -9.82
C LEU A 265 14.71 -8.88 -11.19
N MET A 266 13.87 -8.55 -12.17
CA MET A 266 14.00 -9.11 -13.52
C MET A 266 15.29 -8.68 -14.21
N THR A 267 15.73 -7.44 -14.01
CA THR A 267 17.04 -6.97 -14.51
C THR A 267 18.19 -7.75 -13.89
N ASP A 268 18.16 -7.97 -12.57
CA ASP A 268 19.19 -8.71 -11.86
C ASP A 268 19.24 -10.20 -12.29
N ILE A 269 18.08 -10.82 -12.51
CA ILE A 269 17.98 -12.19 -13.03
C ILE A 269 18.60 -12.30 -14.43
N VAL A 270 18.31 -11.36 -15.33
CA VAL A 270 18.88 -11.37 -16.69
C VAL A 270 20.40 -11.18 -16.64
N ALA A 271 20.88 -10.22 -15.85
CA ALA A 271 22.32 -9.98 -15.70
C ALA A 271 23.07 -11.20 -15.16
N LYS A 272 22.48 -11.94 -14.22
CA LYS A 272 23.05 -13.19 -13.71
C LYS A 272 23.11 -14.28 -14.80
N TYR A 273 22.03 -14.47 -15.55
CA TYR A 273 21.99 -15.48 -16.62
C TYR A 273 23.02 -15.20 -17.72
N ASP A 274 23.21 -13.93 -18.08
CA ASP A 274 24.22 -13.52 -19.08
C ASP A 274 25.64 -13.82 -18.58
N GLN A 275 25.95 -13.55 -17.30
CA GLN A 275 27.26 -13.88 -16.68
C GLN A 275 27.53 -15.39 -16.59
N ASP A 276 26.51 -16.18 -16.26
CA ASP A 276 26.64 -17.65 -16.17
C ASP A 276 26.86 -18.25 -17.58
N SER A 277 26.33 -17.62 -18.64
CA SER A 277 26.55 -18.02 -20.04
C SER A 277 27.94 -17.67 -20.58
N GLU A 278 28.51 -16.52 -20.19
CA GLU A 278 29.87 -16.11 -20.60
C GLU A 278 30.98 -16.88 -19.85
N SER A 279 30.69 -17.46 -18.69
CA SER A 279 31.66 -18.24 -17.91
C SER A 279 31.72 -19.73 -18.30
N THR A 280 30.86 -20.18 -19.22
CA THR A 280 30.85 -21.55 -19.78
C THR A 280 31.45 -21.69 -21.18
N GLU A 281 31.95 -20.60 -21.79
CA GLU A 281 32.79 -20.60 -23.01
C GLU A 281 34.29 -20.50 -22.71
#